data_AF-A0A7X7B4D4-F1
#
_entry.id   AF-A0A7X7B4D4-F1
#
_cell.length_a   1.000
_cell.length_b   1.000
_cell.length_c   1.000
_cell.angle_alpha   90.00
_cell.angle_beta   90.00
_cell.angle_gamma   90.00
#
_symmetry.space_group_name_H-M   'P 1'
#
loop_
_entity.id
_entity.type
_entity.pdbx_description
1 polymer ?
#
loop_
_entity_poly.entity_id
_entity_poly.type
_entity_poly.pdbx_seq_one_letter_code
_entity_poly.pdbx_strand_id
1 'polypeptide(L)'
;EFDYVGVIIGEDLRFSDGKMITDFTKRASTDRSLFGIKKLFNEDPEKAFEISERIIKNTYRTLMSRGQKGCYVYCVDKELGEYLNNRINCIKIKNQNTYKMITD
;
A
#
# COMPACT_ATOMS: atom_id res chain seq x y z
N GLU A 1 13.38 1.86 -15.14
CA GLU A 1 12.49 0.74 -14.74
C GLU A 1 13.34 -0.44 -14.32
N PHE A 2 12.78 -1.38 -13.54
CA PHE A 2 13.52 -2.51 -12.98
C PHE A 2 12.89 -3.84 -13.40
N ASP A 3 13.69 -4.88 -13.52
CA ASP A 3 13.21 -6.24 -13.79
C ASP A 3 12.30 -6.73 -12.66
N TYR A 4 12.75 -6.59 -11.41
CA TYR A 4 12.00 -6.96 -10.22
C TYR A 4 12.07 -5.83 -9.19
N VAL A 5 11.00 -5.70 -8.40
CA VAL A 5 10.92 -4.74 -7.29
C VAL A 5 10.45 -5.47 -6.04
N GLY A 6 11.00 -5.11 -4.89
CA GLY A 6 10.46 -5.46 -3.57
C GLY A 6 9.73 -4.26 -2.96
N VAL A 7 8.51 -4.46 -2.50
CA VAL A 7 7.69 -3.45 -1.85
C VAL A 7 7.33 -3.93 -0.45
N ILE A 8 7.59 -3.08 0.55
CA ILE A 8 7.19 -3.29 1.93
C ILE A 8 6.02 -2.35 2.21
N ILE A 9 4.86 -2.92 2.54
CA ILE A 9 3.67 -2.20 2.97
C ILE A 9 3.71 -2.07 4.49
N GLY A 10 3.73 -0.84 4.98
CA GLY A 10 3.85 -0.50 6.40
C GLY A 10 2.52 -0.49 7.13
N GLU A 11 2.54 -0.03 8.38
CA GLU A 11 1.34 0.09 9.24
C GLU A 11 0.34 1.17 8.78
N ASP A 12 0.71 1.97 7.79
CA ASP A 12 -0.08 3.03 7.19
C ASP A 12 -1.14 2.52 6.20
N LEU A 13 -1.07 1.24 5.81
CA LEU A 13 -2.12 0.55 5.07
C LEU A 13 -2.42 -0.79 5.73
N ARG A 14 -3.69 -1.01 6.10
CA ARG A 14 -4.18 -2.21 6.79
C ARG A 14 -5.47 -2.72 6.14
N PHE A 15 -5.82 -3.96 6.43
CA PHE A 15 -7.13 -4.51 6.12
C PHE A 15 -7.80 -4.90 7.44
N SER A 16 -9.05 -4.48 7.63
CA SER A 16 -9.87 -4.86 8.78
C SER A 16 -11.33 -4.79 8.39
N ASP A 17 -12.14 -5.73 8.88
CA ASP A 17 -13.59 -5.76 8.67
C ASP A 17 -14.02 -5.67 7.20
N GLY A 18 -13.23 -6.30 6.31
CA GLY A 18 -13.51 -6.31 4.88
C GLY A 18 -13.21 -4.98 4.16
N LYS A 19 -12.53 -4.03 4.81
CA LYS A 19 -12.20 -2.71 4.25
C LYS A 19 -10.70 -2.43 4.34
N MET A 20 -10.18 -1.70 3.34
CA MET A 20 -8.85 -1.12 3.45
C MET A 20 -8.90 0.10 4.36
N ILE A 21 -7.97 0.17 5.31
CA ILE A 21 -7.79 1.28 6.24
C ILE A 21 -6.45 1.94 5.95
N THR A 22 -6.45 3.25 5.74
CA THR A 22 -5.22 4.05 5.62
C THR A 22 -5.02 4.94 6.83
N ASP A 23 -3.79 4.97 7.33
CA ASP A 23 -3.43 5.75 8.52
C ASP A 23 -2.17 6.57 8.26
N PHE A 24 -2.36 7.87 7.98
CA PHE A 24 -1.28 8.79 7.71
C PHE A 24 -0.39 9.07 8.93
N THR A 25 -0.84 8.75 10.15
CA THR A 25 -0.06 8.93 11.38
C THR A 25 0.99 7.84 11.55
N LYS A 26 0.79 6.69 10.91
CA LYS A 26 1.68 5.53 10.92
C LYS A 26 2.71 5.52 9.79
N ARG A 27 2.67 6.52 8.89
CA ARG A 27 3.71 6.73 7.89
C ARG A 27 5.00 7.21 8.55
N ALA A 28 6.14 6.88 7.93
CA ALA A 28 7.43 7.44 8.32
C ALA A 28 7.39 8.97 8.36
N SER A 29 7.85 9.56 9.47
CA SER A 29 7.86 11.01 9.67
C SER A 29 8.77 11.78 8.70
N THR A 30 9.71 11.08 8.06
CA THR A 30 10.61 11.60 7.03
C THR A 30 9.98 11.63 5.64
N ASP A 31 8.82 11.02 5.45
CA ASP A 31 8.10 11.02 4.17
C ASP A 31 7.51 12.41 3.89
N ARG A 32 8.15 13.13 2.96
CA ARG A 32 7.73 14.47 2.53
C ARG A 32 6.36 14.48 1.86
N SER A 33 5.85 13.36 1.36
CA SER A 33 4.58 13.31 0.64
C SER A 33 3.37 13.67 1.52
N LEU A 34 3.48 13.52 2.85
CA LEU A 34 2.43 13.88 3.81
C LEU A 34 2.72 15.21 4.54
N PHE A 35 3.69 16.00 4.09
CA PHE A 35 4.00 17.27 4.73
C PHE A 35 2.80 18.23 4.64
N GLY A 36 2.41 18.80 5.78
CA GLY A 36 1.23 19.68 5.87
C GLY A 36 -0.09 18.95 6.12
N ILE A 37 -0.17 17.62 6.01
CA ILE A 37 -1.41 16.86 6.29
C ILE A 37 -1.85 17.01 7.74
N LYS A 38 -0.93 17.00 8.71
CA LYS A 38 -1.27 17.22 10.12
C LYS A 38 -1.93 18.58 10.36
N LYS A 39 -1.46 19.61 9.66
CA LYS A 39 -2.06 20.94 9.74
C LYS A 39 -3.46 20.93 9.11
N LEU A 40 -3.58 20.35 7.91
CA LEU A 40 -4.86 20.22 7.22
C LEU A 40 -5.87 19.42 8.05
N PHE A 41 -5.45 18.37 8.75
CA PHE A 41 -6.31 17.58 9.61
C PHE A 41 -6.95 18.39 10.74
N ASN A 42 -6.23 19.37 11.29
CA ASN A 42 -6.78 20.26 12.32
C ASN A 42 -7.79 21.28 11.75
N GLU A 43 -7.70 21.60 10.46
CA GLU A 43 -8.55 22.59 9.77
C GLU A 43 -9.77 21.93 9.12
N ASP A 44 -9.56 20.81 8.43
CA ASP A 44 -10.54 20.05 7.66
C ASP A 44 -10.17 18.54 7.70
N PRO A 45 -10.66 17.81 8.71
CA PRO A 45 -10.35 16.40 8.90
C PRO A 45 -10.75 15.52 7.70
N GLU A 46 -11.93 15.75 7.12
CA GLU A 46 -12.45 14.92 6.02
C GLU A 46 -11.56 15.04 4.78
N LYS A 47 -11.19 16.28 4.42
CA LYS A 47 -10.30 16.52 3.30
C LYS A 47 -8.88 16.00 3.53
N ALA A 48 -8.39 16.10 4.78
CA ALA A 48 -7.11 15.52 5.15
C ALA A 48 -7.10 13.99 4.98
N PHE A 49 -8.18 13.31 5.38
CA PHE A 49 -8.32 11.87 5.18
C PHE A 49 -8.35 11.50 3.70
N GLU A 50 -9.17 12.18 2.88
CA GLU A 50 -9.28 11.89 1.44
C GLU A 50 -7.92 12.02 0.74
N ILE A 51 -7.22 13.13 0.99
CA ILE A 51 -5.91 13.40 0.38
C ILE A 51 -4.88 12.37 0.83
N SER A 52 -4.84 12.08 2.13
CA SER A 52 -3.88 11.13 2.69
C SER A 52 -4.10 9.72 2.16
N GLU A 53 -5.36 9.27 2.11
CA GLU A 53 -5.74 7.97 1.57
C GLU A 53 -5.27 7.84 0.12
N ARG A 54 -5.51 8.88 -0.69
CA ARG A 54 -5.09 8.91 -2.09
C ARG A 54 -3.57 8.86 -2.23
N ILE A 55 -2.83 9.59 -1.41
CA ILE A 55 -1.35 9.58 -1.41
C ILE A 55 -0.84 8.18 -1.08
N ILE A 56 -1.31 7.58 0.02
CA ILE A 56 -0.88 6.24 0.47
C ILE A 56 -1.14 5.19 -0.60
N LYS A 57 -2.36 5.15 -1.17
CA LYS A 57 -2.72 4.22 -2.25
C LYS A 57 -1.87 4.42 -3.50
N ASN A 58 -1.65 5.68 -3.91
CA ASN A 58 -0.84 5.99 -5.10
C ASN A 58 0.62 5.60 -4.92
N THR A 59 1.19 5.79 -3.72
CA THR A 59 2.58 5.35 -3.42
C THR A 59 2.74 3.87 -3.72
N TYR A 60 1.90 3.01 -3.14
CA TYR A 60 2.01 1.57 -3.36
C TYR A 60 1.71 1.18 -4.80
N ARG A 61 0.71 1.82 -5.44
CA ARG A 61 0.44 1.60 -6.87
C ARG A 61 1.68 1.87 -7.73
N THR A 62 2.32 3.02 -7.53
CA THR A 62 3.52 3.41 -8.29
C THR A 62 4.71 2.51 -7.99
N LEU A 63 4.91 2.11 -6.74
CA LEU A 63 6.00 1.19 -6.38
C LEU A 63 5.79 -0.19 -7.00
N MET A 64 4.58 -0.74 -6.91
CA MET A 64 4.25 -2.05 -7.42
C MET A 64 4.28 -2.13 -8.96
N SER A 65 4.06 -1.02 -9.66
CA SER A 65 4.08 -0.98 -11.13
C SER A 65 5.48 -0.77 -11.74
N ARG A 66 6.53 -0.59 -10.93
CA ARG A 66 7.90 -0.34 -11.43
C ARG A 66 8.67 -1.61 -11.85
N GLY A 67 8.16 -2.79 -11.48
CA GLY A 67 8.75 -4.09 -11.82
C GLY A 67 8.16 -4.64 -13.12
N GLN A 68 9.00 -4.86 -14.12
CA GLN A 68 8.57 -5.36 -15.44
C GLN A 68 8.30 -6.87 -15.45
N LYS A 69 9.10 -7.67 -14.74
CA LYS A 69 8.98 -9.14 -14.69
C LYS A 69 8.22 -9.62 -13.45
N GLY A 70 8.27 -8.86 -12.36
CA GLY A 70 7.56 -9.20 -11.14
C GLY A 70 7.75 -8.21 -10.00
N CYS A 71 6.91 -8.35 -8.99
CA CYS A 71 6.93 -7.53 -7.79
C CYS A 71 6.75 -8.43 -6.57
N TYR A 72 7.69 -8.34 -5.63
CA TYR A 72 7.62 -9.00 -4.35
C TYR A 72 6.99 -8.05 -3.34
N VAL A 73 6.03 -8.54 -2.58
CA VAL A 73 5.29 -7.70 -1.62
C VAL A 73 5.38 -8.34 -0.25
N TYR A 74 5.78 -7.55 0.74
CA TYR A 74 5.69 -7.89 2.16
C TYR A 74 4.73 -6.92 2.83
N CYS A 75 3.84 -7.44 3.68
CA CYS A 75 2.88 -6.64 4.45
C CYS A 75 3.18 -6.77 5.93
N VAL A 76 3.35 -5.65 6.62
CA VAL A 76 3.43 -5.64 8.09
C VAL A 76 2.10 -6.12 8.70
N ASP A 77 0.98 -5.73 8.10
CA ASP A 77 -0.35 -6.20 8.50
C ASP A 77 -0.66 -7.57 7.88
N LYS A 78 -0.89 -8.56 8.73
CA LYS A 78 -1.13 -9.96 8.31
C LYS A 78 -2.42 -10.11 7.54
N GLU A 79 -3.50 -9.46 7.99
CA GLU A 79 -4.82 -9.55 7.35
C GLU A 79 -4.77 -8.95 5.93
N LEU A 80 -4.09 -7.82 5.75
CA LEU A 80 -3.80 -7.26 4.44
C LEU A 80 -2.99 -8.21 3.56
N GLY A 81 -1.96 -8.86 4.14
CA GLY A 81 -1.15 -9.86 3.44
C GLY A 81 -1.99 -11.02 2.91
N GLU A 82 -2.87 -11.57 3.75
CA GLU A 82 -3.79 -12.64 3.38
C GLU A 82 -4.79 -12.20 2.30
N TYR A 83 -5.39 -11.02 2.47
CA TYR A 83 -6.30 -10.43 1.49
C TYR A 83 -5.63 -10.27 0.12
N LEU A 84 -4.42 -9.72 0.08
CA LEU A 84 -3.67 -9.55 -1.17
C LEU A 84 -3.27 -10.89 -1.78
N ASN A 85 -2.82 -11.85 -0.96
CA ASN A 85 -2.44 -13.18 -1.43
C ASN A 85 -3.64 -13.89 -2.08
N ASN A 86 -4.79 -13.88 -1.42
CA ASN A 86 -6.02 -14.47 -1.94
C ASN A 86 -6.41 -13.81 -3.28
N ARG A 87 -6.35 -12.49 -3.34
CA ARG A 87 -6.67 -11.73 -4.56
C ARG A 87 -5.71 -12.02 -5.71
N ILE A 88 -4.40 -12.11 -5.43
CA ILE A 88 -3.37 -12.46 -6.42
C ILE A 88 -3.61 -13.88 -6.95
N ASN A 89 -3.91 -14.84 -6.08
CA ASN A 89 -4.15 -16.22 -6.47
C ASN A 89 -5.41 -16.36 -7.33
N CYS A 90 -6.47 -15.59 -7.05
CA CYS A 90 -7.63 -15.49 -7.93
C CYS A 90 -7.28 -14.92 -9.32
N ILE A 91 -6.34 -13.98 -9.41
CA ILE A 91 -5.94 -13.32 -10.67
C ILE A 91 -4.94 -14.16 -11.48
N LYS A 92 -4.05 -14.93 -10.84
CA LYS A 92 -3.06 -15.81 -11.51
C LYS A 92 -3.70 -16.83 -12.45
N ILE A 93 -4.97 -17.15 -12.23
CA ILE A 93 -5.78 -18.00 -13.12
C ILE A 93 -5.99 -17.35 -14.51
N LYS A 94 -5.69 -16.04 -14.67
CA LYS A 94 -6.03 -15.26 -15.88
C LYS A 94 -4.88 -14.57 -16.62
N ASN A 95 -3.69 -14.31 -16.04
CA ASN A 95 -2.56 -13.71 -16.77
C ASN A 95 -1.20 -13.85 -16.03
N GLN A 96 -0.11 -13.95 -16.80
CA GLN A 96 1.28 -14.00 -16.30
C GLN A 96 1.77 -12.61 -15.87
N ASN A 97 1.50 -12.21 -14.62
CA ASN A 97 2.32 -11.22 -13.93
C ASN A 97 2.62 -11.70 -12.50
N THR A 98 3.91 -11.77 -12.18
CA THR A 98 4.48 -12.60 -11.10
C THR A 98 4.50 -11.87 -9.75
N TYR A 99 3.32 -11.51 -9.21
CA TYR A 99 3.26 -11.03 -7.83
C TYR A 99 3.54 -12.20 -6.87
N LYS A 100 4.49 -12.00 -5.96
CA LYS A 100 4.85 -12.99 -4.93
C LYS A 100 4.83 -12.33 -3.56
N MET A 101 3.98 -12.85 -2.68
CA MET A 101 3.98 -12.45 -1.27
C MET A 101 5.21 -13.05 -0.59
N ILE A 102 5.92 -12.23 0.19
CA ILE A 102 6.97 -12.67 1.11
C ILE A 102 6.33 -12.72 2.50
N THR A 103 6.57 -13.81 3.22
CA THR A 103 6.20 -13.99 4.63
C THR A 103 7.47 -14.17 5.44
N ASP A 104 7.40 -13.80 6.72
CA ASP A 104 8.44 -14.15 7.70
C ASP A 104 8.53 -15.66 7.94
#